data_AF-A0A5T2IMN6-F1
#
_entry.id   AF-A0A5T2IMN6-F1
#
_cell.length_a   1.000
_cell.length_b   1.000
_cell.length_c   1.000
_cell.angle_alpha   90.00
_cell.angle_beta   90.00
_cell.angle_gamma   90.00
#
_symmetry.space_group_name_H-M   'P 1'
#
loop_
_entity.id
_entity.type
_entity.pdbx_description
1 polymer ?
#
loop_
_entity_poly.entity_id
_entity_poly.type
_entity_poly.pdbx_seq_one_letter_code
_entity_poly.pdbx_strand_id
1 'polypeptide(L)'
;MLKISPFIALANCIGFSGYKAYAIGGAIAICVWFYICNLIISKYCGNKYFSLLLSTCLFIPLGMDDIDFLLGQESHLSNVVLSIMICLPVIIYIQESKKSFLCISALAVILMTAEQPIRTLIIIAPFILFILIIFRSKNSVVSMLSIAVSFVIGKMANDYLLGRHFPLKVDYSQASLLISPDKAIDNLFII
;
A
#
# COMPACT_ATOMS: atom_id res chain seq x y z
N MET A 1 -9.93 -10.70 10.30
CA MET A 1 -8.55 -10.82 9.78
C MET A 1 -7.71 -9.75 10.48
N LEU A 2 -7.22 -10.00 11.70
CA LEU A 2 -6.34 -9.06 12.40
C LEU A 2 -4.95 -9.20 11.80
N LYS A 3 -4.65 -8.40 10.76
CA LYS A 3 -3.26 -8.07 10.44
C LYS A 3 -2.69 -7.45 11.70
N ILE A 4 -1.86 -8.18 12.44
CA ILE A 4 -1.16 -7.61 13.58
C ILE A 4 -0.11 -6.66 12.98
N SER A 5 -0.50 -5.40 12.84
CA SER A 5 0.45 -4.32 12.56
C SER A 5 1.54 -4.39 13.63
N PRO A 6 2.83 -4.27 13.27
CA PRO A 6 3.92 -4.25 14.23
C PRO A 6 3.70 -3.21 15.34
N PHE A 7 2.99 -2.12 15.03
CA PHE A 7 2.62 -1.06 15.96
C PHE A 7 1.53 -1.49 16.96
N ILE A 8 0.58 -2.34 16.55
CA ILE A 8 -0.42 -2.93 17.44
C ILE A 8 0.22 -3.97 18.37
N ALA A 9 1.16 -4.77 17.85
CA ALA A 9 1.95 -5.67 18.68
C ALA A 9 2.78 -4.91 19.73
N LEU A 10 3.40 -3.79 19.34
CA LEU A 10 4.17 -2.94 20.22
C LEU A 10 3.27 -2.30 21.31
N ALA A 11 2.07 -1.85 20.96
CA ALA A 11 1.10 -1.36 21.93
C ALA A 11 0.65 -2.45 22.92
N ASN A 12 0.46 -3.70 22.45
CA ASN A 12 0.19 -4.84 23.32
C ASN A 12 1.36 -5.14 24.27
N CYS A 13 2.61 -5.07 23.80
CA CYS A 13 3.80 -5.27 24.63
C CYS A 13 3.96 -4.21 25.74
N ILE A 14 3.46 -2.99 25.52
CA ILE A 14 3.47 -1.90 26.50
C ILE A 14 2.36 -2.06 27.57
N GLY A 15 1.47 -3.05 27.41
CA GLY A 15 0.42 -3.39 28.38
C GLY A 15 -0.96 -2.86 28.04
N PHE A 16 -1.16 -2.29 26.83
CA PHE A 16 -2.50 -2.03 26.33
C PHE A 16 -3.15 -3.33 25.84
N SER A 17 -4.48 -3.45 25.96
CA SER A 17 -5.20 -4.64 25.51
C SER A 17 -6.50 -4.27 24.77
N GLY A 18 -6.92 -5.14 23.86
CA GLY A 18 -8.15 -4.97 23.08
C GLY A 18 -8.16 -3.68 22.26
N TYR A 19 -9.26 -2.92 22.33
CA TYR A 19 -9.44 -1.69 21.56
C TYR A 19 -8.37 -0.61 21.82
N LYS A 20 -7.83 -0.52 23.04
CA LYS A 20 -6.81 0.49 23.37
C LYS A 20 -5.49 0.24 22.65
N ALA A 21 -5.03 -1.00 22.63
CA ALA A 21 -3.81 -1.36 21.90
C ALA A 21 -3.97 -1.12 20.40
N TYR A 22 -5.17 -1.38 19.90
CA TYR A 22 -5.54 -1.16 18.52
C TYR A 22 -5.56 0.33 18.16
N ALA A 23 -6.24 1.18 18.94
CA ALA A 23 -6.29 2.62 18.68
C ALA A 23 -4.90 3.29 18.77
N ILE A 24 -4.10 2.92 19.77
CA ILE A 24 -2.75 3.45 19.95
C ILE A 24 -1.82 2.96 18.84
N GLY A 25 -1.85 1.66 18.52
CA GLY A 25 -1.04 1.08 17.46
C GLY A 25 -1.38 1.69 16.08
N GLY A 26 -2.67 1.83 15.78
CA GLY A 26 -3.15 2.47 14.54
C GLY A 26 -2.75 3.94 14.46
N ALA A 27 -2.89 4.71 15.54
CA ALA A 27 -2.47 6.11 15.57
C ALA A 27 -0.96 6.28 15.34
N ILE A 28 -0.14 5.43 15.97
CA ILE A 28 1.32 5.42 15.75
C ILE A 28 1.63 5.10 14.28
N ALA A 29 0.99 4.08 13.71
CA ALA A 29 1.17 3.71 12.30
C ALA A 29 0.83 4.87 11.36
N ILE A 30 -0.31 5.55 11.58
CA ILE A 30 -0.75 6.71 10.79
C ILE A 30 0.28 7.83 10.88
N CYS A 31 0.78 8.16 12.07
CA CYS A 31 1.82 9.18 12.25
C CYS A 31 3.11 8.85 11.50
N VAL A 32 3.54 7.58 11.54
CA VAL A 32 4.73 7.11 10.81
C VAL A 32 4.52 7.24 9.30
N TRP A 33 3.38 6.77 8.78
CA TRP A 33 3.06 6.87 7.36
C TRP A 33 2.94 8.32 6.89
N PHE A 34 2.37 9.20 7.73
CA PHE A 34 2.30 10.64 7.45
C PHE A 34 3.68 11.25 7.32
N TYR A 35 4.58 10.95 8.26
CA TYR A 35 5.94 11.45 8.26
C TYR A 35 6.71 11.00 7.00
N ILE A 36 6.61 9.71 6.66
CA ILE A 36 7.24 9.16 5.45
C ILE A 36 6.69 9.82 4.19
N CYS A 37 5.36 9.96 4.09
CA CYS A 37 4.69 10.59 2.95
C CYS A 37 5.17 12.04 2.77
N ASN A 38 5.15 12.83 3.85
CA ASN A 38 5.55 14.24 3.82
C ASN A 38 7.04 14.41 3.46
N LEU A 39 7.92 13.54 3.93
CA LEU A 39 9.33 13.59 3.54
C LEU A 39 9.53 13.40 2.02
N ILE A 40 8.76 12.50 1.42
CA ILE A 40 8.88 12.18 0.00
C ILE A 40 8.29 13.30 -0.86
N ILE A 41 7.10 13.76 -0.52
CA ILE A 41 6.46 14.89 -1.21
C ILE A 41 7.31 16.15 -1.06
N SER A 42 7.90 16.41 0.11
CA SER A 42 8.75 17.58 0.34
C SER A 42 10.01 17.55 -0.50
N LYS A 43 10.60 16.36 -0.72
CA LYS A 43 11.74 16.20 -1.62
C LYS A 43 11.37 16.44 -3.08
N TYR A 44 10.15 16.09 -3.48
CA TYR A 44 9.67 16.28 -4.85
C TYR A 44 9.25 17.74 -5.14
N CYS A 45 8.45 18.34 -4.26
CA CYS A 45 7.90 19.69 -4.49
C CYS A 45 8.87 20.83 -4.15
N GLY A 46 9.96 20.55 -3.41
CA GLY A 46 10.93 21.57 -2.96
C GLY A 46 10.40 22.56 -1.89
N ASN A 47 9.09 22.62 -1.67
CA ASN A 47 8.44 23.48 -0.67
C ASN A 47 7.85 22.66 0.48
N LYS A 48 8.34 22.89 1.70
CA LYS A 48 7.92 22.20 2.93
C LYS A 48 6.46 22.46 3.29
N TYR A 49 5.96 23.68 3.10
CA TYR A 49 4.58 24.04 3.47
C TYR A 49 3.57 23.41 2.53
N PHE A 50 3.88 23.43 1.22
CA PHE A 50 3.02 22.80 0.22
C PHE A 50 2.97 21.28 0.39
N SER A 51 4.12 20.66 0.72
CA SER A 51 4.18 19.24 1.05
C SER A 51 3.36 18.88 2.29
N LEU A 52 3.45 19.69 3.33
CA LEU A 52 2.69 19.48 4.56
C LEU A 52 1.18 19.56 4.27
N LEU A 53 0.76 20.55 3.48
CA LEU A 53 -0.63 20.72 3.06
C LEU A 53 -1.12 19.51 2.26
N LEU A 54 -0.38 19.08 1.24
CA LEU A 54 -0.70 17.88 0.44
C LEU A 54 -0.79 16.61 1.29
N SER A 55 0.18 16.41 2.17
CA SER A 55 0.21 15.25 3.08
C SER A 55 -0.97 15.29 4.04
N THR A 56 -1.33 16.48 4.53
CA THR A 56 -2.48 16.66 5.41
C THR A 56 -3.76 16.32 4.66
N CYS A 57 -3.96 16.85 3.45
CA CYS A 57 -5.12 16.55 2.61
C CYS A 57 -5.28 15.05 2.35
N LEU A 58 -4.18 14.33 2.14
CA LEU A 58 -4.19 12.89 1.86
C LEU A 58 -4.55 12.04 3.10
N PHE A 59 -4.30 12.57 4.29
CA PHE A 59 -4.56 11.93 5.57
C PHE A 59 -5.86 12.42 6.22
N ILE A 60 -6.64 13.30 5.54
CA ILE A 60 -7.95 13.71 6.02
C ILE A 60 -8.85 12.47 6.07
N PRO A 61 -9.40 12.12 7.23
CA PRO A 61 -10.33 11.02 7.33
C PRO A 61 -11.69 11.39 6.73
N LEU A 62 -12.22 10.49 5.90
CA LEU A 62 -13.55 10.61 5.29
C LEU A 62 -14.47 9.44 5.69
N GLY A 63 -14.19 8.76 6.81
CA GLY A 63 -14.98 7.62 7.30
C GLY A 63 -16.13 8.03 8.23
N MET A 64 -17.16 7.19 8.32
CA MET A 64 -18.33 7.41 9.19
C MET A 64 -18.13 6.90 10.63
N ASP A 65 -17.39 5.81 10.84
CA ASP A 65 -17.20 5.16 12.16
C ASP A 65 -15.72 5.04 12.56
N ASP A 66 -15.42 5.19 13.86
CA ASP A 66 -14.05 5.22 14.43
C ASP A 66 -13.26 3.91 14.25
N ILE A 67 -13.96 2.77 14.22
CA ILE A 67 -13.33 1.45 14.10
C ILE A 67 -12.90 1.21 12.65
N ASP A 68 -13.79 1.49 11.70
CA ASP A 68 -13.52 1.44 10.26
C ASP A 68 -12.50 2.52 9.85
N PHE A 69 -12.52 3.67 10.52
CA PHE A 69 -11.49 4.69 10.42
C PHE A 69 -10.11 4.10 10.75
N LEU A 70 -9.93 3.50 11.93
CA LEU A 70 -8.59 3.07 12.36
C LEU A 70 -8.07 1.89 11.51
N LEU A 71 -8.96 0.98 11.06
CA LEU A 71 -8.59 -0.30 10.40
C LEU A 71 -8.45 -0.09 8.90
N GLY A 72 -9.41 0.65 8.36
CA GLY A 72 -9.43 1.09 6.98
C GLY A 72 -8.27 2.02 6.70
N GLN A 73 -8.04 3.02 7.56
CA GLN A 73 -6.91 3.92 7.34
C GLN A 73 -5.57 3.21 7.46
N GLU A 74 -5.30 2.39 8.49
CA GLU A 74 -3.96 1.79 8.63
C GLU A 74 -3.56 0.96 7.40
N SER A 75 -4.48 0.13 6.89
CA SER A 75 -4.20 -0.74 5.74
C SER A 75 -4.31 -0.05 4.38
N HIS A 76 -5.30 0.83 4.15
CA HIS A 76 -5.46 1.50 2.86
C HIS A 76 -4.49 2.68 2.71
N LEU A 77 -4.24 3.44 3.77
CA LEU A 77 -3.31 4.57 3.75
C LEU A 77 -1.87 4.11 3.56
N SER A 78 -1.46 3.00 4.18
CA SER A 78 -0.15 2.39 3.91
C SER A 78 0.02 2.07 2.43
N ASN A 79 -1.01 1.48 1.80
CA ASN A 79 -1.00 1.19 0.36
C ASN A 79 -0.91 2.46 -0.49
N VAL A 80 -1.63 3.54 -0.14
CA VAL A 80 -1.55 4.82 -0.86
C VAL A 80 -0.16 5.43 -0.72
N VAL A 81 0.41 5.46 0.49
CA VAL A 81 1.75 6.00 0.72
C VAL A 81 2.78 5.18 -0.05
N LEU A 82 2.75 3.85 0.03
CA LEU A 82 3.63 2.96 -0.73
C LEU A 82 3.52 3.21 -2.24
N SER A 83 2.32 3.45 -2.76
CA SER A 83 2.11 3.79 -4.17
C SER A 83 2.80 5.09 -4.55
N ILE A 84 2.73 6.11 -3.69
CA ILE A 84 3.45 7.36 -3.86
C ILE A 84 4.97 7.13 -3.80
N MET A 85 5.44 6.23 -2.90
CA MET A 85 6.84 5.82 -2.81
C MET A 85 7.35 5.04 -4.04
N ILE A 86 6.44 4.43 -4.81
CA ILE A 86 6.80 3.80 -6.09
C ILE A 86 6.85 4.86 -7.17
N CYS A 87 5.81 5.69 -7.28
CA CYS A 87 5.65 6.59 -8.41
C CYS A 87 6.63 7.77 -8.41
N LEU A 88 6.71 8.54 -7.31
CA LEU A 88 7.52 9.76 -7.28
C LEU A 88 9.03 9.48 -7.41
N PRO A 89 9.63 8.54 -6.67
CA PRO A 89 11.06 8.26 -6.79
C PRO A 89 11.46 7.72 -8.17
N VAL A 90 10.59 6.98 -8.86
CA VAL A 90 10.87 6.51 -10.23
C VAL A 90 10.91 7.68 -11.20
N ILE A 91 9.98 8.63 -11.08
CA ILE A 91 9.99 9.86 -11.90
C ILE A 91 11.27 10.65 -11.64
N ILE A 92 11.65 10.86 -10.38
CA ILE A 92 12.89 11.58 -10.02
C ILE A 92 14.12 10.82 -10.54
N TYR A 93 14.14 9.49 -10.47
CA TYR A 93 15.24 8.69 -11.01
C TYR A 93 15.40 8.87 -12.53
N ILE A 94 14.29 8.92 -13.27
CA ILE A 94 14.33 9.15 -14.73
C ILE A 94 14.93 10.53 -15.04
N GLN A 95 14.67 11.54 -14.21
CA GLN A 95 15.15 12.92 -14.38
C GLN A 95 16.60 13.13 -13.92
N GLU A 96 16.95 12.66 -12.71
CA GLU A 96 18.25 12.95 -12.07
C GLU A 96 19.25 11.79 -12.11
N SER A 97 18.84 10.59 -12.56
CA SER A 97 19.67 9.37 -12.63
C SER A 97 20.28 8.90 -11.29
N LYS A 98 19.77 9.37 -10.15
CA LYS A 98 20.27 8.99 -8.81
C LYS A 98 19.75 7.61 -8.38
N LYS A 99 20.64 6.62 -8.29
CA LYS A 99 20.32 5.22 -7.94
C LYS A 99 19.63 5.03 -6.59
N SER A 100 19.78 5.96 -5.64
CA SER A 100 19.12 5.89 -4.33
C SER A 100 17.60 5.86 -4.44
N PHE A 101 17.02 6.63 -5.38
CA PHE A 101 15.56 6.67 -5.59
C PHE A 101 15.02 5.37 -6.20
N LEU A 102 15.82 4.70 -7.02
CA LEU A 102 15.49 3.38 -7.57
C LEU A 102 15.46 2.30 -6.47
N CYS A 103 16.36 2.40 -5.49
CA CYS A 103 16.37 1.48 -4.34
C CYS A 103 15.13 1.69 -3.45
N ILE A 104 14.76 2.95 -3.20
CA ILE A 104 13.57 3.29 -2.42
C ILE A 104 12.29 2.75 -3.10
N SER A 105 12.16 2.92 -4.42
CA SER A 105 10.99 2.40 -5.14
C SER A 105 10.97 0.87 -5.17
N ALA A 106 12.12 0.22 -5.40
CA ALA A 106 12.25 -1.24 -5.35
C ALA A 106 11.80 -1.80 -3.98
N LEU A 107 12.25 -1.19 -2.89
CA LEU A 107 11.87 -1.58 -1.53
C LEU A 107 10.36 -1.37 -1.28
N ALA A 108 9.79 -0.26 -1.76
CA ALA A 108 8.36 -0.02 -1.67
C ALA A 108 7.53 -1.06 -2.46
N VAL A 109 7.98 -1.44 -3.66
CA VAL A 109 7.35 -2.52 -4.45
C VAL A 109 7.40 -3.84 -3.69
N ILE A 110 8.55 -4.21 -3.11
CA ILE A 110 8.69 -5.47 -2.35
C ILE A 110 7.73 -5.48 -1.18
N LEU A 111 7.70 -4.41 -0.36
CA LEU A 111 6.81 -4.31 0.81
C LEU A 111 5.34 -4.40 0.42
N MET A 112 4.93 -3.65 -0.61
CA MET A 112 3.54 -3.64 -1.06
C MET A 112 3.11 -5.00 -1.62
N THR A 113 3.99 -5.64 -2.40
CA THR A 113 3.73 -6.96 -3.00
C THR A 113 3.72 -8.06 -1.93
N ALA A 114 4.59 -7.94 -0.91
CA ALA A 114 4.62 -8.85 0.22
C ALA A 114 3.32 -8.78 1.05
N GLU A 115 2.67 -7.62 1.10
CA GLU A 115 1.37 -7.48 1.77
C GLU A 115 0.23 -8.02 0.90
N GLN A 116 0.05 -7.48 -0.32
CA GLN A 116 -1.06 -7.82 -1.21
C GLN A 116 -0.65 -7.69 -2.69
N PRO A 117 -0.21 -8.80 -3.35
CA PRO A 117 0.37 -8.75 -4.69
C PRO A 117 -0.60 -8.25 -5.77
N ILE A 118 -1.90 -8.57 -5.64
CA ILE A 118 -2.94 -8.13 -6.58
C ILE A 118 -3.08 -6.60 -6.57
N ARG A 119 -3.07 -5.97 -5.38
CA ARG A 119 -3.18 -4.50 -5.26
C ARG A 119 -1.97 -3.81 -5.87
N THR A 120 -0.78 -4.38 -5.70
CA THR A 120 0.45 -3.85 -6.30
C THR A 120 0.42 -3.92 -7.82
N LEU A 121 -0.11 -5.00 -8.40
CA LEU A 121 -0.23 -5.14 -9.86
C LEU A 121 -1.15 -4.06 -10.47
N ILE A 122 -2.26 -3.74 -9.81
CA ILE A 122 -3.21 -2.70 -10.24
C ILE A 122 -2.53 -1.33 -10.37
N ILE A 123 -1.48 -1.08 -9.60
CA ILE A 123 -0.78 0.21 -9.57
C ILE A 123 0.43 0.20 -10.51
N ILE A 124 1.21 -0.88 -10.50
CA ILE A 124 2.41 -1.01 -11.32
C ILE A 124 2.06 -1.10 -12.81
N ALA A 125 1.01 -1.84 -13.20
CA ALA A 125 0.65 -2.01 -14.61
C ALA A 125 0.37 -0.68 -15.34
N PRO A 126 -0.53 0.20 -14.87
CA PRO A 126 -0.75 1.50 -15.50
C PRO A 126 0.47 2.41 -15.38
N PHE A 127 1.24 2.30 -14.29
CA PHE A 127 2.45 3.11 -14.10
C PHE A 127 3.57 2.77 -15.10
N ILE A 128 3.77 1.47 -15.38
CA ILE A 128 4.70 1.01 -16.43
C ILE A 128 4.27 1.53 -17.80
N LEU A 129 2.97 1.45 -18.12
CA LEU A 129 2.44 1.98 -19.38
C LEU A 129 2.67 3.50 -19.49
N PHE A 130 2.40 4.25 -18.43
CA PHE A 130 2.65 5.69 -18.38
C PHE A 130 4.11 6.03 -18.64
N ILE A 131 5.04 5.31 -17.99
CA ILE A 131 6.49 5.51 -18.20
C ILE A 131 6.89 5.21 -19.64
N LEU A 132 6.39 4.13 -20.24
CA LEU A 132 6.69 3.74 -21.62
C LEU A 132 6.23 4.79 -22.63
N ILE A 133 5.05 5.36 -22.42
CA ILE A 133 4.46 6.35 -23.34
C ILE A 133 5.20 7.69 -23.25
N ILE A 134 5.52 8.15 -22.05
CA ILE A 134 6.04 9.51 -21.82
C ILE A 134 7.57 9.56 -21.82
N PHE A 135 8.20 8.66 -21.09
CA PHE A 135 9.64 8.70 -20.84
C PHE A 135 10.32 7.60 -21.66
N ARG A 136 10.50 7.85 -22.95
CA ARG A 136 11.13 6.91 -23.92
C ARG A 136 12.67 6.87 -23.79
N SER A 137 13.19 6.73 -22.56
CA SER A 137 14.64 6.81 -22.25
C SER A 137 15.24 5.47 -21.82
N LYS A 138 16.58 5.33 -21.87
CA LYS A 138 17.25 4.11 -21.36
C LYS A 138 17.03 3.91 -19.85
N ASN A 139 16.95 5.00 -19.09
CA ASN A 139 16.69 4.96 -17.64
C ASN A 139 15.27 4.45 -17.32
N SER A 140 14.30 4.70 -18.22
CA SER A 140 12.95 4.19 -18.01
C SER A 140 12.90 2.67 -18.12
N VAL A 141 13.60 2.08 -19.11
CA VAL A 141 13.76 0.62 -19.26
C VAL A 141 14.39 -0.01 -18.02
N VAL A 142 15.46 0.60 -17.50
CA VAL A 142 16.11 0.11 -16.26
C VAL A 142 15.15 0.18 -15.07
N SER A 143 14.39 1.26 -14.92
CA SER A 143 13.42 1.39 -13.83
C SER A 143 12.30 0.34 -13.90
N MET A 144 11.78 0.05 -15.10
CA MET A 144 10.76 -0.99 -15.29
C MET A 144 11.29 -2.38 -14.92
N LEU A 145 12.52 -2.69 -15.35
CA LEU A 145 13.13 -3.99 -15.07
C LEU A 145 13.39 -4.15 -13.57
N SER A 146 13.84 -3.09 -12.90
CA SER A 146 13.98 -3.04 -11.43
C SER A 146 12.65 -3.27 -10.71
N ILE A 147 11.58 -2.59 -11.13
CA ILE A 147 10.24 -2.74 -10.55
C ILE A 147 9.71 -4.17 -10.76
N ALA A 148 9.90 -4.74 -11.96
CA ALA A 148 9.48 -6.10 -12.26
C ALA A 148 10.23 -7.14 -11.41
N VAL A 149 11.55 -7.02 -11.28
CA VAL A 149 12.36 -7.89 -10.40
C VAL A 149 11.91 -7.75 -8.94
N SER A 150 11.69 -6.52 -8.49
CA SER A 150 11.22 -6.23 -7.13
C SER A 150 9.84 -6.85 -6.86
N PHE A 151 8.95 -6.84 -7.85
CA PHE A 151 7.65 -7.49 -7.75
C PHE A 151 7.78 -9.02 -7.62
N VAL A 152 8.66 -9.65 -8.40
CA VAL A 152 8.91 -11.10 -8.29
C VAL A 152 9.46 -11.46 -6.91
N ILE A 153 10.44 -10.69 -6.40
CA ILE A 153 10.99 -10.89 -5.05
C ILE A 153 9.90 -10.73 -3.99
N GLY A 154 9.09 -9.68 -4.09
CA GLY A 154 7.98 -9.45 -3.17
C GLY A 154 6.93 -10.56 -3.20
N LYS A 155 6.62 -11.11 -4.39
CA LYS A 155 5.72 -12.26 -4.53
C LYS A 155 6.31 -13.52 -3.87
N MET A 156 7.59 -13.81 -4.09
CA MET A 156 8.27 -14.93 -3.42
C MET A 156 8.25 -14.77 -1.90
N ALA A 157 8.42 -13.54 -1.40
CA ALA A 157 8.31 -13.25 0.03
C ALA A 157 6.88 -13.47 0.56
N ASN A 158 5.85 -13.05 -0.20
CA ASN A 158 4.45 -13.32 0.13
C ASN A 158 4.16 -14.82 0.19
N ASP A 159 4.59 -15.58 -0.83
CA ASP A 159 4.40 -17.03 -0.90
C ASP A 159 5.12 -17.74 0.26
N TYR A 160 6.34 -17.30 0.61
CA TYR A 160 7.08 -17.83 1.76
C TYR A 160 6.39 -17.51 3.11
N LEU A 161 5.89 -16.29 3.28
CA LEU A 161 5.15 -15.90 4.48
C LEU A 161 3.85 -16.70 4.63
N LEU A 162 3.11 -16.89 3.54
CA LEU A 162 1.90 -17.73 3.51
C LEU A 162 2.21 -19.20 3.81
N GLY A 163 3.35 -19.72 3.35
CA GLY A 163 3.75 -21.11 3.57
C GLY A 163 4.24 -21.43 4.99
N ARG A 164 4.73 -20.44 5.75
CA ARG A 164 5.29 -20.65 7.11
C ARG A 164 4.51 -20.01 8.26
N HIS A 165 3.80 -18.91 8.04
CA HIS A 165 3.12 -18.15 9.08
C HIS A 165 1.63 -17.98 8.74
N PHE A 166 0.82 -18.92 9.23
CA PHE A 166 -0.64 -18.91 9.26
C PHE A 166 -1.38 -18.89 7.90
N PRO A 167 -2.34 -19.81 7.67
CA PRO A 167 -3.35 -19.67 6.64
C PRO A 167 -4.34 -18.57 7.06
N LEU A 168 -3.93 -17.30 7.01
CA LEU A 168 -4.84 -16.16 7.22
C LEU A 168 -5.65 -15.82 5.97
N LYS A 169 -5.44 -16.54 4.87
CA LYS A 169 -6.47 -16.71 3.85
C LYS A 169 -7.54 -17.64 4.40
N VAL A 170 -8.54 -17.06 5.06
CA VAL A 170 -9.89 -17.52 4.75
C VAL A 170 -10.09 -17.13 3.29
N ASP A 171 -9.81 -18.08 2.37
CA ASP A 171 -10.15 -17.94 0.96
C ASP A 171 -11.68 -17.86 0.88
N TYR A 172 -12.22 -16.65 1.05
CA TYR A 172 -13.62 -16.38 0.76
C TYR A 172 -13.92 -16.56 -0.74
N SER A 173 -12.93 -16.83 -1.59
CA SER A 173 -13.14 -17.26 -2.98
C SER A 173 -13.81 -18.65 -3.06
N GLN A 174 -13.63 -19.52 -2.07
CA GLN A 174 -14.36 -20.78 -1.97
C GLN A 174 -15.69 -20.66 -1.21
N ALA A 175 -15.83 -19.64 -0.34
CA ALA A 175 -17.09 -19.33 0.36
C ALA A 175 -18.02 -18.42 -0.47
N SER A 176 -17.48 -17.65 -1.40
CA SER A 176 -18.22 -17.00 -2.47
C SER A 176 -18.50 -18.06 -3.53
N LEU A 177 -19.54 -18.85 -3.29
CA LEU A 177 -20.39 -19.25 -4.41
C LEU A 177 -20.64 -17.96 -5.19
N LEU A 178 -20.03 -17.84 -6.37
CA LEU A 178 -20.51 -16.94 -7.42
C LEU A 178 -22.02 -17.10 -7.39
N ILE A 179 -22.72 -16.07 -6.92
CA ILE A 179 -24.17 -16.03 -6.98
C ILE A 179 -24.44 -16.23 -8.45
N SER A 180 -24.95 -17.41 -8.79
CA SER A 180 -25.36 -17.73 -10.15
C SER A 180 -26.23 -16.56 -10.60
N PRO A 181 -26.01 -16.00 -11.80
CA PRO A 181 -26.76 -14.82 -12.26
C PRO A 181 -28.28 -15.01 -12.17
N ASP A 182 -28.74 -16.27 -12.15
CA ASP A 182 -30.13 -16.66 -11.93
C ASP A 182 -30.68 -16.26 -10.54
N LYS A 183 -29.86 -16.27 -9.48
CA LYS A 183 -30.31 -15.89 -8.12
C LYS A 183 -30.38 -14.37 -7.89
N ALA A 184 -29.72 -13.57 -8.72
CA ALA A 184 -29.82 -12.11 -8.64
C ALA A 184 -31.16 -11.60 -9.17
N ILE A 185 -31.80 -12.36 -10.07
CA ILE A 185 -33.13 -12.04 -10.61
C ILE A 185 -34.22 -12.37 -9.59
N ASP A 186 -34.10 -13.49 -8.88
CA ASP A 186 -35.10 -13.89 -7.86
C ASP A 186 -35.15 -12.92 -6.66
N ASN A 187 -34.00 -12.37 -6.24
CA ASN A 187 -33.95 -11.39 -5.14
C ASN A 187 -34.44 -9.98 -5.54
N LEU A 188 -34.68 -9.72 -6.82
CA LEU A 188 -35.23 -8.45 -7.30
C LEU A 188 -36.78 -8.46 -7.31
N PHE A 189 -37.39 -9.64 -7.29
CA PHE A 189 -38.85 -9.82 -7.25
C PHE A 189 -39.42 -10.07 -5.85
N ILE A 190 -38.57 -10.23 -4.83
CA ILE A 190 -38.98 -10.31 -3.43
C ILE A 190 -38.69 -8.96 -2.77
N ILE A 191 -39.44 -7.94 -3.21
CA ILE A 191 -39.77 -6.75 -2.41
C ILE A 191 -41.18 -6.96 -1.89
#